data_AF-A0A414AIV5-F1
#
_entry.id   AF-A0A414AIV5-F1
#
_cell.length_a   1.000
_cell.length_b   1.000
_cell.length_c   1.000
_cell.angle_alpha   90.00
_cell.angle_beta   90.00
_cell.angle_gamma   90.00
#
_symmetry.space_group_name_H-M   'P 1'
#
loop_
_entity.id
_entity.type
_entity.pdbx_description
1 polymer ?
#
loop_
_entity_poly.entity_id
_entity_poly.type
_entity_poly.pdbx_seq_one_letter_code
_entity_poly.pdbx_strand_id
1 'polypeptide(L)'
;MSIPIFTMMVGLPGSGKSTYAEKLSKERSAIICSSDKVREDLYGDENSQSNNDEVFKLLHKRIKELLKAGESVIYDATNINSKRRRAFLSELRSIPCKKICVIMATSLKKCCRQNNSRSRTVPYEVIERMYKNWNTPYWFEGWDEIKVASEYKLPNLIFCWLTDYMDFNQQNPNHTLTLGKHSIEVGDYFPENSLLRDAGYLHDCGKPFTKSFNNSKGEETNVAHYYQHHCVGAYDSLFYDYSEGVDRLDGSILINLHMMPYFWEKDKEYGEKTRLKYKKLWGEELYNNVMKLHEADMRAH
;
A
#
# COMPACT_ATOMS: atom_id res chain seq x y z
N MET A 1 4.37 -1.06 34.78
CA MET A 1 3.42 -1.70 33.84
C MET A 1 4.01 -1.59 32.45
N SER A 2 3.96 -2.64 31.63
CA SER A 2 4.36 -2.57 30.23
C SER A 2 3.44 -1.61 29.47
N ILE A 3 3.99 -0.78 28.59
CA ILE A 3 3.16 0.07 27.72
C ILE A 3 2.28 -0.80 26.81
N PRO A 4 0.99 -0.47 26.61
CA PRO A 4 0.12 -1.24 25.72
C PRO A 4 0.60 -1.18 24.27
N ILE A 5 0.30 -2.23 23.51
CA ILE A 5 0.61 -2.32 22.10
C ILE A 5 -0.67 -2.07 21.29
N PHE A 6 -0.64 -1.05 20.45
CA PHE A 6 -1.61 -0.85 19.39
C PHE A 6 -1.09 -1.51 18.11
N THR A 7 -1.81 -2.51 17.59
CA THR A 7 -1.48 -3.15 16.30
C THR A 7 -2.56 -2.83 15.27
N MET A 8 -2.18 -2.30 14.11
CA MET A 8 -3.09 -2.11 12.98
C MET A 8 -2.83 -3.16 11.90
N MET A 9 -3.86 -3.93 11.55
CA MET A 9 -3.82 -4.84 10.41
C MET A 9 -4.04 -4.07 9.10
N VAL A 10 -3.27 -4.37 8.07
CA VAL A 10 -3.38 -3.73 6.75
C VAL A 10 -3.37 -4.79 5.65
N GLY A 11 -4.30 -4.73 4.70
CA GLY A 11 -4.38 -5.71 3.61
C GLY A 11 -5.74 -5.81 2.95
N LEU A 12 -5.79 -6.41 1.75
CA LEU A 12 -7.02 -6.57 0.97
C LEU A 12 -8.03 -7.54 1.63
N PRO A 13 -9.34 -7.45 1.32
CA PRO A 13 -10.28 -8.50 1.67
C PRO A 13 -9.78 -9.87 1.21
N GLY A 14 -9.93 -10.89 2.06
CA GLY A 14 -9.40 -12.23 1.80
C GLY A 14 -7.91 -12.41 2.11
N SER A 15 -7.14 -11.37 2.48
CA SER A 15 -5.69 -11.49 2.70
C SER A 15 -5.25 -12.27 3.95
N GLY A 16 -6.19 -12.70 4.80
CA GLY A 16 -5.91 -13.43 6.05
C GLY A 16 -5.77 -12.56 7.31
N LYS A 17 -6.07 -11.25 7.26
CA LYS A 17 -5.97 -10.34 8.41
C LYS A 17 -6.63 -10.86 9.68
N SER A 18 -7.92 -11.21 9.61
CA SER A 18 -8.68 -11.63 10.79
C SER A 18 -8.11 -12.92 11.39
N THR A 19 -7.70 -13.88 10.55
CA THR A 19 -7.02 -15.11 11.01
C THR A 19 -5.70 -14.80 11.71
N TYR A 20 -4.90 -13.89 11.16
CA TYR A 20 -3.64 -13.46 11.79
C TYR A 20 -3.90 -12.66 13.08
N ALA A 21 -4.92 -11.81 13.10
CA ALA A 21 -5.33 -11.04 14.28
C ALA A 21 -5.76 -11.95 15.44
N GLU A 22 -6.52 -13.02 15.16
CA GLU A 22 -6.89 -14.05 16.15
C GLU A 22 -5.68 -14.76 16.74
N LYS A 23 -4.71 -15.13 15.90
CA LYS A 23 -3.44 -15.70 16.37
C LYS A 23 -2.69 -14.70 17.27
N LEU A 24 -2.54 -13.46 16.80
CA LEU A 24 -1.80 -12.42 17.50
C LEU A 24 -2.45 -12.00 18.82
N SER A 25 -3.78 -12.00 18.88
CA SER A 25 -4.58 -11.74 20.08
C SER A 25 -4.22 -12.70 21.21
N LYS A 26 -4.11 -14.00 20.90
CA LYS A 26 -3.71 -15.03 21.85
C LYS A 26 -2.26 -14.90 22.28
N GLU A 27 -1.36 -14.64 21.32
CA GLU A 27 0.08 -14.51 21.59
C GLU A 27 0.42 -13.28 22.45
N ARG A 28 -0.35 -12.20 22.33
CA ARG A 28 -0.06 -10.91 22.99
C ARG A 28 -1.07 -10.51 24.05
N SER A 29 -2.05 -11.36 24.35
CA SER A 29 -3.19 -11.04 25.22
C SER A 29 -3.83 -9.70 24.81
N ALA A 30 -4.15 -9.55 23.53
CA ALA A 30 -4.64 -8.29 22.95
C ALA A 30 -6.10 -8.40 22.50
N ILE A 31 -6.87 -7.32 22.68
CA ILE A 31 -8.29 -7.27 22.33
C ILE A 31 -8.44 -6.91 20.85
N ILE A 32 -9.21 -7.70 20.09
CA ILE A 32 -9.49 -7.41 18.69
C ILE A 32 -10.65 -6.44 18.57
N CYS A 33 -10.40 -5.32 17.91
CA CYS A 33 -11.38 -4.33 17.52
C CYS A 33 -11.56 -4.39 15.99
N SER A 34 -12.64 -5.04 15.53
CA SER A 34 -12.94 -5.21 14.10
C SER A 34 -14.03 -4.25 13.62
N SER A 35 -13.84 -3.64 12.44
CA SER A 35 -14.88 -2.81 11.82
C SER A 35 -16.13 -3.61 11.44
N ASP A 36 -15.97 -4.89 11.09
CA ASP A 36 -17.10 -5.76 10.75
C ASP A 36 -17.92 -6.09 12.00
N LYS A 37 -17.25 -6.35 13.14
CA LYS A 37 -17.95 -6.57 14.41
C LYS A 37 -18.71 -5.32 14.88
N VAL A 38 -18.15 -4.13 14.69
CA VAL A 38 -18.86 -2.88 15.01
C VAL A 38 -20.09 -2.66 14.11
N ARG A 39 -20.03 -3.06 12.83
CA ARG A 39 -21.21 -3.00 11.94
C ARG A 39 -22.31 -3.96 12.42
N GLU A 40 -21.94 -5.17 12.79
CA GLU A 40 -22.87 -6.15 13.38
C GLU A 40 -23.52 -5.61 14.66
N ASP A 41 -22.73 -5.02 15.58
CA ASP A 41 -23.24 -4.45 16.83
C ASP A 41 -24.23 -3.29 16.61
N LEU A 42 -23.99 -2.43 15.61
CA LEU A 42 -24.80 -1.24 15.36
C LEU A 42 -26.05 -1.52 14.51
N TYR A 43 -25.94 -2.40 13.52
CA TYR A 43 -26.97 -2.56 12.49
C TYR A 43 -27.51 -3.98 12.39
N GLY A 44 -27.02 -4.92 13.21
CA GLY A 44 -27.37 -6.35 13.13
C GLY A 44 -26.89 -7.05 11.86
N ASP A 45 -26.20 -6.32 10.97
CA ASP A 45 -25.72 -6.79 9.68
C ASP A 45 -24.37 -6.15 9.34
N GLU A 46 -23.34 -6.98 9.22
CA GLU A 46 -22.01 -6.56 8.81
C GLU A 46 -21.93 -6.07 7.36
N ASN A 47 -22.96 -6.32 6.53
CA ASN A 47 -23.06 -5.89 5.14
C ASN A 47 -23.60 -4.47 4.97
N SER A 48 -24.09 -3.83 6.04
CA SER A 48 -24.53 -2.45 5.99
C SER A 48 -23.35 -1.52 5.63
N GLN A 49 -23.40 -0.93 4.43
CA GLN A 49 -22.41 0.05 3.96
C GLN A 49 -22.84 1.50 4.16
N SER A 50 -24.02 1.73 4.75
CA SER A 50 -24.41 3.06 5.25
C SER A 50 -23.60 3.41 6.49
N ASN A 51 -23.46 4.70 6.80
CA ASN A 51 -22.92 5.19 8.07
C ASN A 51 -21.48 4.75 8.42
N ASN A 52 -20.61 4.54 7.43
CA ASN A 52 -19.20 4.18 7.67
C ASN A 52 -18.49 5.10 8.69
N ASP A 53 -18.80 6.39 8.68
CA ASP A 53 -18.21 7.35 9.62
C ASP A 53 -18.60 7.05 11.08
N GLU A 54 -19.83 6.59 11.33
CA GLU A 54 -20.30 6.20 12.66
C GLU A 54 -19.58 4.95 13.16
N VAL A 55 -19.47 3.94 12.29
CA VAL A 55 -18.73 2.69 12.56
C VAL A 55 -17.29 2.99 12.97
N PHE A 56 -16.56 3.79 12.17
CA PHE A 56 -15.17 4.11 12.49
C PHE A 56 -15.03 5.03 13.71
N LYS A 57 -15.96 5.96 13.95
CA LYS A 57 -15.97 6.76 15.19
C LYS A 57 -16.11 5.89 16.44
N LEU A 58 -17.04 4.93 16.43
CA LEU A 58 -17.23 4.01 17.55
C LEU A 58 -16.02 3.09 17.72
N LEU A 59 -15.50 2.53 16.61
CA LEU A 59 -14.30 1.69 16.64
C LEU A 59 -13.08 2.42 17.22
N HIS A 60 -12.82 3.66 16.75
CA HIS A 60 -11.73 4.49 17.25
C HIS A 60 -11.91 4.84 18.72
N LYS A 61 -13.15 5.10 19.17
CA LYS A 61 -13.47 5.33 20.58
C LYS A 61 -13.11 4.12 21.44
N ARG A 62 -13.58 2.92 21.06
CA ARG A 62 -13.29 1.65 21.76
C ARG A 62 -11.78 1.39 21.86
N ILE A 63 -11.05 1.53 20.75
CA ILE A 63 -9.59 1.36 20.74
C ILE A 63 -8.91 2.32 21.73
N LYS A 64 -9.28 3.61 21.71
CA LYS A 64 -8.69 4.61 22.60
C LYS A 64 -9.00 4.35 24.08
N GLU A 65 -10.21 3.90 24.40
CA GLU A 65 -10.60 3.56 25.78
C GLU A 65 -9.80 2.36 26.31
N LEU A 66 -9.66 1.31 25.51
CA LEU A 66 -8.87 0.13 25.86
C LEU A 66 -7.38 0.47 26.06
N LEU A 67 -6.78 1.21 25.13
CA LEU A 67 -5.37 1.62 25.26
C LEU A 67 -5.14 2.50 26.50
N LYS A 68 -6.09 3.38 26.85
CA LYS A 68 -6.03 4.19 28.09
C LYS A 68 -6.18 3.34 29.36
N ALA A 69 -6.89 2.22 29.28
CA ALA A 69 -6.99 1.25 30.36
C ALA A 69 -5.73 0.36 30.50
N GLY A 70 -4.75 0.50 29.59
CA GLY A 70 -3.53 -0.31 29.59
C GLY A 70 -3.64 -1.61 28.79
N GLU A 71 -4.74 -1.82 28.07
CA GLU A 71 -4.95 -3.01 27.26
C GLU A 71 -4.30 -2.90 25.89
N SER A 72 -3.69 -3.99 25.42
CA SER A 72 -3.20 -4.07 24.04
C SER A 72 -4.36 -4.32 23.09
N VAL A 73 -4.32 -3.71 21.90
CA VAL A 73 -5.45 -3.72 20.96
C VAL A 73 -4.97 -4.04 19.55
N ILE A 74 -5.74 -4.88 18.85
CA ILE A 74 -5.57 -5.16 17.42
C ILE A 74 -6.73 -4.54 16.65
N TYR A 75 -6.44 -3.59 15.78
CA TYR A 75 -7.40 -2.98 14.88
C TYR A 75 -7.47 -3.78 13.57
N ASP A 76 -8.53 -4.58 13.42
CA ASP A 76 -8.81 -5.38 12.23
C ASP A 76 -9.76 -4.66 11.26
N ALA A 77 -9.18 -4.08 10.21
CA ALA A 77 -9.87 -3.55 9.04
C ALA A 77 -8.90 -3.58 7.84
N THR A 78 -9.34 -3.15 6.66
CA THR A 78 -8.46 -3.14 5.47
C THR A 78 -7.31 -2.14 5.60
N ASN A 79 -7.58 -0.96 6.16
CA ASN A 79 -6.59 0.08 6.49
C ASN A 79 -5.60 0.45 5.36
N ILE A 80 -6.01 0.33 4.09
CA ILE A 80 -5.15 0.53 2.92
C ILE A 80 -4.81 1.99 2.59
N ASN A 81 -5.48 2.97 3.22
CA ASN A 81 -5.33 4.39 2.89
C ASN A 81 -4.45 5.13 3.91
N SER A 82 -3.34 5.68 3.47
CA SER A 82 -2.34 6.32 4.36
C SER A 82 -2.88 7.57 5.06
N LYS A 83 -3.72 8.38 4.39
CA LYS A 83 -4.32 9.57 5.02
C LYS A 83 -5.19 9.19 6.22
N ARG A 84 -5.96 8.11 6.10
CA ARG A 84 -6.79 7.58 7.22
C ARG A 84 -5.93 7.00 8.33
N ARG A 85 -4.89 6.22 8.00
CA ARG A 85 -3.94 5.68 9.01
C ARG A 85 -3.28 6.81 9.81
N ARG A 86 -2.70 7.81 9.13
CA ARG A 86 -2.07 8.98 9.79
C ARG A 86 -3.03 9.77 10.66
N ALA A 87 -4.27 9.98 10.20
CA ALA A 87 -5.27 10.68 10.98
C ALA A 87 -5.52 9.94 12.31
N PHE A 88 -5.71 8.62 12.27
CA PHE A 88 -5.93 7.85 13.48
C PHE A 88 -4.69 7.77 14.38
N LEU A 89 -3.49 7.56 13.82
CA LEU A 89 -2.24 7.60 14.59
C LEU A 89 -2.03 8.94 15.29
N SER A 90 -2.47 10.05 14.66
CA SER A 90 -2.43 11.37 15.28
C SER A 90 -3.33 11.47 16.51
N GLU A 91 -4.48 10.79 16.52
CA GLU A 91 -5.36 10.73 17.69
C GLU A 91 -4.74 9.95 18.87
N LEU A 92 -3.83 9.02 18.57
CA LEU A 92 -3.15 8.20 19.59
C LEU A 92 -1.91 8.86 20.19
N ARG A 93 -1.49 10.05 19.72
CA ARG A 93 -0.24 10.71 20.18
C ARG A 93 -0.18 10.96 21.68
N SER A 94 -1.32 11.23 22.32
CA SER A 94 -1.42 11.48 23.77
C SER A 94 -1.56 10.20 24.60
N ILE A 95 -1.68 9.03 23.96
CA ILE A 95 -1.84 7.75 24.62
C ILE A 95 -0.49 7.02 24.54
N PRO A 96 0.17 6.73 25.68
CA PRO A 96 1.44 6.01 25.70
C PRO A 96 1.25 4.56 25.22
N CYS A 97 1.47 4.32 23.92
CA CYS A 97 1.41 2.98 23.34
C CYS A 97 2.46 2.80 22.24
N LYS A 98 2.94 1.55 22.10
CA LYS A 98 3.74 1.13 20.94
C LYS A 98 2.80 0.86 19.76
N LYS A 99 3.08 1.45 18.60
CA LYS A 99 2.26 1.43 17.38
C LYS A 99 2.92 0.51 16.35
N ILE A 100 2.30 -0.63 16.09
CA ILE A 100 2.78 -1.65 15.16
C ILE A 100 1.83 -1.74 13.98
N CYS A 101 2.36 -1.71 12.76
CA CYS A 101 1.61 -2.03 11.56
C CYS A 101 1.94 -3.46 11.11
N VAL A 102 0.92 -4.26 10.77
CA VAL A 102 1.10 -5.58 10.16
C VAL A 102 0.44 -5.59 8.79
N ILE A 103 1.28 -5.60 7.75
CA ILE A 103 0.89 -5.76 6.36
C ILE A 103 0.69 -7.25 6.08
N MET A 104 -0.52 -7.64 5.70
CA MET A 104 -0.81 -8.98 5.18
C MET A 104 -0.60 -9.00 3.67
N ALA A 105 0.62 -9.35 3.26
CA ALA A 105 1.01 -9.46 1.86
C ALA A 105 0.49 -10.79 1.26
N THR A 106 -0.65 -10.72 0.58
CA THR A 106 -1.30 -11.85 -0.10
C THR A 106 -1.71 -11.43 -1.52
N SER A 107 -1.23 -12.10 -2.58
CA SER A 107 -1.56 -11.69 -3.97
C SER A 107 -3.07 -11.51 -4.18
N LEU A 108 -3.44 -10.59 -5.08
CA LEU A 108 -4.84 -10.34 -5.44
C LEU A 108 -5.57 -11.65 -5.80
N LYS A 109 -4.94 -12.50 -6.61
CA LYS A 109 -5.50 -13.81 -7.01
C LYS A 109 -5.83 -14.69 -5.80
N LYS A 110 -4.93 -14.77 -4.81
CA LYS A 110 -5.16 -15.56 -3.59
C LYS A 110 -6.21 -14.91 -2.69
N CYS A 111 -6.19 -13.58 -2.55
CA CYS A 111 -7.23 -12.81 -1.85
C CYS A 111 -8.63 -13.09 -2.42
N CYS A 112 -8.80 -13.02 -3.74
CA CYS A 112 -10.07 -13.32 -4.41
C CYS A 112 -10.51 -14.77 -4.20
N ARG A 113 -9.58 -15.73 -4.32
CA ARG A 113 -9.88 -17.15 -4.06
C ARG A 113 -10.34 -17.37 -2.62
N GLN A 114 -9.64 -16.80 -1.64
CA GLN A 114 -10.00 -16.91 -0.21
C GLN A 114 -11.30 -16.18 0.10
N ASN A 115 -11.55 -15.03 -0.54
CA ASN A 115 -12.80 -14.30 -0.43
C ASN A 115 -13.98 -15.14 -0.91
N ASN A 116 -13.86 -15.83 -2.05
CA ASN A 116 -14.92 -16.65 -2.62
C ASN A 116 -15.24 -17.91 -1.80
N SER A 117 -14.36 -18.34 -0.90
CA SER A 117 -14.61 -19.47 0.01
C SER A 117 -15.26 -19.06 1.34
N ARG A 118 -15.56 -17.77 1.56
CA ARG A 118 -16.20 -17.27 2.78
C ARG A 118 -17.72 -17.27 2.63
N SER A 119 -18.42 -17.36 3.76
CA SER A 119 -19.87 -17.14 3.82
C SER A 119 -20.26 -15.74 3.33
N ARG A 120 -19.47 -14.73 3.70
CA ARG A 120 -19.56 -13.36 3.21
C ARG A 120 -18.46 -13.07 2.19
N THR A 121 -18.86 -12.67 1.00
CA THR A 121 -17.95 -12.34 -0.10
C THR A 121 -17.98 -10.84 -0.38
N VAL A 122 -16.81 -10.24 -0.58
CA VAL A 122 -16.68 -8.88 -1.11
C VAL A 122 -16.61 -8.98 -2.65
N PRO A 123 -17.40 -8.20 -3.40
CA PRO A 123 -17.35 -8.25 -4.86
C PRO A 123 -15.96 -7.95 -5.44
N TYR A 124 -15.62 -8.59 -6.56
CA TYR A 124 -14.27 -8.49 -7.15
C TYR A 124 -13.90 -7.04 -7.46
N GLU A 125 -14.79 -6.27 -8.06
CA GLU A 125 -14.61 -4.87 -8.41
C GLU A 125 -14.32 -3.98 -7.19
N VAL A 126 -14.83 -4.35 -6.01
CA VAL A 126 -14.51 -3.66 -4.75
C VAL A 126 -13.09 -3.99 -4.31
N ILE A 127 -12.67 -5.25 -4.40
CA ILE A 127 -11.30 -5.69 -4.07
C ILE A 127 -10.30 -5.09 -5.05
N GLU A 128 -10.62 -5.08 -6.35
CA GLU A 128 -9.80 -4.48 -7.40
C GLU A 128 -9.65 -2.97 -7.18
N ARG A 129 -10.74 -2.27 -6.84
CA ARG A 129 -10.67 -0.85 -6.48
C ARG A 129 -9.79 -0.62 -5.25
N MET A 130 -9.87 -1.48 -4.22
CA MET A 130 -9.00 -1.40 -3.06
C MET A 130 -7.53 -1.62 -3.43
N TYR A 131 -7.26 -2.60 -4.28
CA TYR A 131 -5.94 -2.89 -4.83
C TYR A 131 -5.36 -1.70 -5.60
N LYS A 132 -6.14 -1.09 -6.51
CA LYS A 132 -5.78 0.13 -7.25
C LYS A 132 -5.71 1.40 -6.38
N ASN A 133 -6.06 1.34 -5.10
CA ASN A 133 -5.95 2.47 -4.17
C ASN A 133 -5.09 2.10 -2.94
N TRP A 134 -4.23 1.11 -3.08
CA TRP A 134 -3.28 0.73 -2.06
C TRP A 134 -2.31 1.88 -1.75
N ASN A 135 -2.14 2.16 -0.46
CA ASN A 135 -1.00 2.93 0.01
C ASN A 135 -0.18 2.05 0.94
N THR A 136 1.05 1.74 0.56
CA THR A 136 2.02 1.07 1.42
C THR A 136 2.11 1.82 2.75
N PRO A 137 2.05 1.13 3.91
CA PRO A 137 2.36 1.77 5.18
C PRO A 137 3.74 2.41 5.15
N TYR A 138 3.78 3.73 5.33
CA TYR A 138 5.03 4.48 5.28
C TYR A 138 5.59 4.72 6.68
N TRP A 139 6.91 4.72 6.84
CA TRP A 139 7.58 5.01 8.11
C TRP A 139 7.19 6.38 8.69
N PHE A 140 7.01 7.40 7.82
CA PHE A 140 6.60 8.75 8.23
C PHE A 140 5.16 8.87 8.76
N GLU A 141 4.38 7.77 8.79
CA GLU A 141 3.04 7.80 9.38
C GLU A 141 3.05 7.86 10.92
N GLY A 142 4.18 7.52 11.55
CA GLY A 142 4.33 7.48 13.01
C GLY A 142 4.23 6.08 13.61
N TRP A 143 4.67 5.06 12.86
CA TRP A 143 4.80 3.69 13.33
C TRP A 143 6.10 3.51 14.13
N ASP A 144 6.04 2.72 15.20
CA ASP A 144 7.24 2.24 15.89
C ASP A 144 7.83 1.00 15.19
N GLU A 145 7.00 0.25 14.45
CA GLU A 145 7.40 -0.95 13.73
C GLU A 145 6.40 -1.25 12.59
N ILE A 146 6.89 -1.63 11.42
CA ILE A 146 6.07 -2.13 10.30
C ILE A 146 6.54 -3.55 9.97
N LYS A 147 5.60 -4.52 9.98
CA LYS A 147 5.88 -5.92 9.65
C LYS A 147 5.17 -6.30 8.37
N VAL A 148 5.89 -6.96 7.47
CA VAL A 148 5.28 -7.63 6.32
C VAL A 148 5.08 -9.11 6.66
N ALA A 149 3.85 -9.47 7.02
CA ALA A 149 3.43 -10.84 7.20
C ALA A 149 3.07 -11.44 5.84
N SER A 150 3.71 -12.57 5.50
CA SER A 150 3.59 -13.23 4.22
C SER A 150 3.53 -14.73 4.44
N GLU A 151 2.62 -15.42 3.75
CA GLU A 151 2.57 -16.89 3.71
C GLU A 151 3.40 -17.48 2.55
N TYR A 152 4.13 -16.64 1.81
CA TYR A 152 4.91 -17.09 0.67
C TYR A 152 6.17 -17.81 1.12
N LYS A 153 6.35 -19.05 0.62
CA LYS A 153 7.54 -19.85 0.90
C LYS A 153 8.79 -19.34 0.18
N LEU A 154 8.61 -18.76 -1.02
CA LEU A 154 9.66 -18.17 -1.84
C LEU A 154 9.12 -16.92 -2.55
N PRO A 155 9.84 -15.79 -2.51
CA PRO A 155 9.53 -14.60 -3.29
C PRO A 155 9.79 -14.82 -4.80
N ASN A 156 9.18 -14.00 -5.66
CA ASN A 156 9.43 -13.99 -7.09
C ASN A 156 10.74 -13.27 -7.40
N LEU A 157 11.49 -13.72 -8.41
CA LEU A 157 12.69 -12.99 -8.84
C LEU A 157 12.30 -11.76 -9.67
N ILE A 158 12.91 -10.60 -9.40
CA ILE A 158 12.72 -9.37 -10.18
C ILE A 158 13.04 -9.63 -11.66
N PHE A 159 14.10 -10.37 -11.93
CA PHE A 159 14.50 -10.73 -13.29
C PHE A 159 13.38 -11.45 -14.06
N CYS A 160 12.61 -12.34 -13.42
CA CYS A 160 11.49 -13.00 -14.09
C CYS A 160 10.42 -12.00 -14.54
N TRP A 161 10.10 -11.00 -13.71
CA TRP A 161 9.16 -9.95 -14.11
C TRP A 161 9.69 -9.15 -15.31
N LEU A 162 10.97 -8.75 -15.28
CA LEU A 162 11.59 -8.02 -16.39
C LEU A 162 11.54 -8.82 -17.70
N THR A 163 11.82 -10.12 -17.64
CA THR A 163 11.74 -10.99 -18.82
C THR A 163 10.31 -11.20 -19.31
N ASP A 164 9.35 -11.39 -18.40
CA ASP A 164 7.94 -11.61 -18.74
C ASP A 164 7.32 -10.39 -19.45
N TYR A 165 7.81 -9.18 -19.15
CA TYR A 165 7.32 -7.91 -19.71
C TYR A 165 8.32 -7.20 -20.63
N MET A 166 9.38 -7.87 -21.06
CA MET A 166 10.44 -7.32 -21.93
C MET A 166 9.88 -6.60 -23.15
N ASP A 167 8.93 -7.24 -23.84
CA ASP A 167 8.35 -6.76 -25.09
C ASP A 167 6.93 -6.18 -24.93
N PHE A 168 6.50 -5.91 -23.70
CA PHE A 168 5.17 -5.36 -23.47
C PHE A 168 5.06 -3.96 -24.09
N ASN A 169 4.23 -3.85 -25.13
CA ASN A 169 3.95 -2.60 -25.82
C ASN A 169 3.04 -1.71 -24.96
N GLN A 170 3.58 -0.57 -24.55
CA GLN A 170 2.90 0.39 -23.68
C GLN A 170 1.78 1.15 -24.40
N GLN A 171 1.73 1.14 -25.74
CA GLN A 171 0.67 1.77 -26.55
C GLN A 171 0.34 3.21 -26.10
N ASN A 172 1.36 3.95 -25.69
CA ASN A 172 1.25 5.32 -25.21
C ASN A 172 2.37 6.14 -25.86
N PRO A 173 2.07 7.26 -26.53
CA PRO A 173 3.03 8.00 -27.33
C PRO A 173 4.15 8.65 -26.52
N ASN A 174 4.00 8.74 -25.19
CA ASN A 174 5.04 9.28 -24.31
C ASN A 174 6.14 8.25 -23.98
N HIS A 175 6.04 7.01 -24.46
CA HIS A 175 7.04 5.98 -24.26
C HIS A 175 7.61 5.50 -25.58
N THR A 176 8.90 5.67 -25.77
CA THR A 176 9.64 5.15 -26.93
C THR A 176 10.07 3.70 -26.74
N LEU A 177 10.18 3.23 -25.49
CA LEU A 177 10.61 1.90 -25.11
C LEU A 177 9.45 0.96 -24.73
N THR A 178 9.67 -0.34 -24.93
CA THR A 178 8.82 -1.38 -24.31
C THR A 178 8.99 -1.34 -22.80
N LEU A 179 7.99 -1.84 -22.06
CA LEU A 179 7.96 -1.75 -20.60
C LEU A 179 9.20 -2.34 -19.94
N GLY A 180 9.58 -3.58 -20.28
CA GLY A 180 10.75 -4.20 -19.65
C GLY A 180 12.06 -3.49 -19.99
N LYS A 181 12.24 -2.98 -21.22
CA LYS A 181 13.42 -2.18 -21.58
C LYS A 181 13.49 -0.88 -20.79
N HIS A 182 12.37 -0.18 -20.71
CA HIS A 182 12.23 1.03 -19.91
C HIS A 182 12.59 0.77 -18.44
N SER A 183 12.02 -0.26 -17.82
CA SER A 183 12.32 -0.60 -16.42
C SER A 183 13.78 -1.02 -16.21
N ILE A 184 14.42 -1.70 -17.18
CA ILE A 184 15.85 -2.00 -17.14
C ILE A 184 16.67 -0.71 -17.14
N GLU A 185 16.41 0.22 -18.06
CA GLU A 185 17.14 1.49 -18.11
C GLU A 185 17.02 2.29 -16.82
N VAL A 186 15.83 2.33 -16.20
CA VAL A 186 15.61 3.01 -14.92
C VAL A 186 16.40 2.33 -13.78
N GLY A 187 16.42 1.00 -13.71
CA GLY A 187 17.19 0.30 -12.68
C GLY A 187 18.71 0.42 -12.89
N ASP A 188 19.19 0.27 -14.13
CA ASP A 188 20.60 0.37 -14.50
C ASP A 188 21.19 1.77 -14.28
N TYR A 189 20.34 2.79 -14.13
CA TYR A 189 20.73 4.13 -13.69
C TYR A 189 21.34 4.15 -12.26
N PHE A 190 21.11 3.11 -11.45
CA PHE A 190 21.53 3.03 -10.06
C PHE A 190 22.47 1.84 -9.75
N PRO A 191 23.62 1.70 -10.42
CA PRO A 191 24.46 0.50 -10.30
C PRO A 191 24.94 0.22 -8.86
N GLU A 192 25.18 1.28 -8.08
CA GLU A 192 25.71 1.21 -6.71
C GLU A 192 24.63 1.31 -5.61
N ASN A 193 23.37 1.56 -5.96
CA ASN A 193 22.29 1.70 -4.98
C ASN A 193 21.24 0.62 -5.21
N SER A 194 21.42 -0.52 -4.55
CA SER A 194 20.55 -1.70 -4.70
C SER A 194 19.07 -1.40 -4.48
N LEU A 195 18.72 -0.56 -3.51
CA LEU A 195 17.32 -0.18 -3.26
C LEU A 195 16.72 0.59 -4.44
N LEU A 196 17.40 1.64 -4.93
CA LEU A 196 16.93 2.42 -6.07
C LEU A 196 16.94 1.60 -7.37
N ARG A 197 17.93 0.71 -7.55
CA ARG A 197 18.02 -0.19 -8.70
C ARG A 197 16.84 -1.15 -8.74
N ASP A 198 16.58 -1.87 -7.65
CA ASP A 198 15.50 -2.85 -7.59
C ASP A 198 14.12 -2.17 -7.65
N ALA A 199 13.97 -1.01 -7.00
CA ALA A 199 12.77 -0.18 -7.15
C ALA A 199 12.63 0.34 -8.60
N GLY A 200 13.72 0.70 -9.27
CA GLY A 200 13.75 1.09 -10.68
C GLY A 200 13.32 -0.03 -11.61
N TYR A 201 13.78 -1.26 -11.40
CA TYR A 201 13.30 -2.42 -12.15
C TYR A 201 11.81 -2.70 -11.94
N LEU A 202 11.24 -2.34 -10.80
CA LEU A 202 9.85 -2.65 -10.45
C LEU A 202 8.89 -1.44 -10.46
N HIS A 203 9.35 -0.21 -10.70
CA HIS A 203 8.53 1.00 -10.48
C HIS A 203 7.21 0.97 -11.26
N ASP A 204 7.26 0.38 -12.45
CA ASP A 204 6.14 0.23 -13.36
C ASP A 204 5.52 -1.17 -13.41
N CYS A 205 5.84 -2.03 -12.43
CA CYS A 205 5.29 -3.40 -12.40
C CYS A 205 3.77 -3.48 -12.28
N GLY A 206 3.11 -2.37 -11.94
CA GLY A 206 1.67 -2.24 -11.95
C GLY A 206 1.04 -2.00 -13.33
N LYS A 207 1.79 -1.52 -14.33
CA LYS A 207 1.24 -1.13 -15.64
C LYS A 207 0.44 -2.23 -16.34
N PRO A 208 0.89 -3.50 -16.38
CA PRO A 208 0.14 -4.59 -17.00
C PRO A 208 -1.27 -4.80 -16.44
N PHE A 209 -1.49 -4.43 -15.16
CA PHE A 209 -2.74 -4.65 -14.44
C PHE A 209 -3.66 -3.41 -14.43
N THR A 210 -3.18 -2.27 -14.96
CA THR A 210 -3.94 -1.01 -14.99
C THR A 210 -4.15 -0.46 -16.39
N LYS A 211 -3.69 -1.15 -17.43
CA LYS A 211 -3.86 -0.72 -18.82
C LYS A 211 -5.34 -0.53 -19.15
N SER A 212 -5.71 0.66 -19.60
CA SER A 212 -7.07 0.99 -20.04
C SER A 212 -7.02 1.96 -21.21
N PHE A 213 -7.95 1.84 -22.16
CA PHE A 213 -8.13 2.82 -23.24
C PHE A 213 -9.12 3.92 -22.87
N ASN A 214 -9.71 3.87 -21.67
CA ASN A 214 -10.58 4.91 -21.17
C ASN A 214 -9.76 5.95 -20.41
N ASN A 215 -9.99 7.23 -20.70
CA ASN A 215 -9.37 8.33 -19.97
C ASN A 215 -10.04 8.53 -18.58
N SER A 216 -9.59 9.53 -17.82
CA SER A 216 -10.12 9.80 -16.48
C SER A 216 -11.60 10.23 -16.44
N LYS A 217 -12.18 10.58 -17.59
CA LYS A 217 -13.61 10.90 -17.75
C LYS A 217 -14.45 9.69 -18.19
N GLY A 218 -13.82 8.54 -18.44
CA GLY A 218 -14.47 7.34 -18.96
C GLY A 218 -14.68 7.35 -20.47
N GLU A 219 -14.05 8.27 -21.20
CA GLU A 219 -14.12 8.34 -22.66
C GLU A 219 -13.05 7.43 -23.27
N GLU A 220 -13.43 6.64 -24.28
CA GLU A 220 -12.51 5.76 -25.01
C GLU A 220 -11.51 6.58 -25.85
N THR A 221 -10.26 6.13 -25.90
CA THR A 221 -9.16 6.79 -26.60
C THR A 221 -8.31 5.77 -27.34
N ASN A 222 -7.50 6.24 -28.29
CA ASN A 222 -6.57 5.37 -29.04
C ASN A 222 -5.23 5.14 -28.31
N VAL A 223 -5.07 5.66 -27.08
CA VAL A 223 -3.84 5.55 -26.30
C VAL A 223 -4.12 4.83 -24.99
N ALA A 224 -3.17 4.03 -24.54
CA ALA A 224 -3.28 3.35 -23.27
C ALA A 224 -2.97 4.31 -22.10
N HIS A 225 -3.82 4.24 -21.08
CA HIS A 225 -3.66 4.90 -19.79
C HIS A 225 -3.36 3.88 -18.70
N TYR A 226 -2.59 4.30 -17.70
CA TYR A 226 -2.09 3.48 -16.60
C TYR A 226 -2.41 4.11 -15.24
N TYR A 227 -3.68 4.49 -15.05
CA TYR A 227 -4.10 5.12 -13.80
C TYR A 227 -3.86 4.19 -12.62
N GLN A 228 -3.25 4.73 -11.55
CA GLN A 228 -2.92 4.01 -10.33
C GLN A 228 -1.93 2.84 -10.45
N HIS A 229 -1.15 2.76 -11.54
CA HIS A 229 -0.11 1.72 -11.66
C HIS A 229 0.87 1.74 -10.48
N HIS A 230 1.26 2.93 -9.97
CA HIS A 230 2.13 3.06 -8.79
C HIS A 230 1.52 2.46 -7.51
N CYS A 231 0.19 2.45 -7.35
CA CYS A 231 -0.46 1.82 -6.20
C CYS A 231 -0.46 0.29 -6.33
N VAL A 232 -0.78 -0.20 -7.53
CA VAL A 232 -0.78 -1.62 -7.91
C VAL A 232 0.64 -2.19 -7.80
N GLY A 233 1.62 -1.53 -8.41
CA GLY A 233 3.02 -1.89 -8.37
C GLY A 233 3.58 -1.87 -6.95
N ALA A 234 3.20 -0.89 -6.12
CA ALA A 234 3.60 -0.89 -4.72
C ALA A 234 3.10 -2.13 -3.97
N TYR A 235 1.87 -2.56 -4.17
CA TYR A 235 1.35 -3.79 -3.55
C TYR A 235 2.08 -5.04 -4.09
N ASP A 236 2.21 -5.14 -5.41
CA ASP A 236 2.78 -6.33 -6.05
C ASP A 236 4.28 -6.47 -5.81
N SER A 237 5.00 -5.36 -5.68
CA SER A 237 6.43 -5.34 -5.34
C SER A 237 6.75 -6.07 -4.04
N LEU A 238 5.80 -6.20 -3.10
CA LEU A 238 5.97 -6.94 -1.85
C LEU A 238 6.18 -8.45 -2.05
N PHE A 239 5.89 -8.98 -3.24
CA PHE A 239 6.02 -10.39 -3.58
C PHE A 239 7.34 -10.73 -4.28
N TYR A 240 8.23 -9.76 -4.50
CA TYR A 240 9.52 -9.97 -5.15
C TYR A 240 10.67 -10.05 -4.17
N ASP A 241 11.72 -10.74 -4.60
CA ASP A 241 12.99 -10.86 -3.91
C ASP A 241 13.87 -9.68 -4.32
N TYR A 242 14.30 -8.91 -3.33
CA TYR A 242 15.20 -7.79 -3.55
C TYR A 242 16.63 -8.26 -3.34
N SER A 243 17.58 -7.46 -3.83
CA SER A 243 19.00 -7.63 -3.59
C SER A 243 19.29 -7.77 -2.09
N GLU A 244 20.36 -8.49 -1.75
CA GLU A 244 20.77 -8.70 -0.36
C GLU A 244 20.86 -7.38 0.42
N GLY A 245 20.25 -7.34 1.61
CA GLY A 245 20.22 -6.17 2.48
C GLY A 245 19.16 -5.12 2.16
N VAL A 246 18.40 -5.28 1.07
CA VAL A 246 17.30 -4.36 0.72
C VAL A 246 15.98 -4.84 1.33
N ASP A 247 15.33 -3.97 2.12
CA ASP A 247 13.99 -4.24 2.61
C ASP A 247 12.95 -3.97 1.48
N ARG A 248 12.19 -5.01 1.13
CA ARG A 248 11.09 -4.90 0.16
C ARG A 248 10.02 -3.88 0.54
N LEU A 249 9.86 -3.56 1.83
CA LEU A 249 8.96 -2.49 2.26
C LEU A 249 9.44 -1.14 1.74
N ASP A 250 10.75 -0.86 1.82
CA ASP A 250 11.31 0.39 1.33
C ASP A 250 11.20 0.48 -0.20
N GLY A 251 11.42 -0.63 -0.91
CA GLY A 251 11.15 -0.72 -2.35
C GLY A 251 9.69 -0.41 -2.67
N SER A 252 8.75 -1.06 -1.98
CA SER A 252 7.31 -0.80 -2.11
C SER A 252 6.93 0.65 -1.83
N ILE A 253 7.55 1.31 -0.84
CA ILE A 253 7.35 2.73 -0.53
C ILE A 253 7.80 3.60 -1.70
N LEU A 254 9.01 3.37 -2.25
CA LEU A 254 9.54 4.13 -3.38
C LEU A 254 8.63 3.98 -4.62
N ILE A 255 8.25 2.76 -4.94
CA ILE A 255 7.32 2.46 -6.05
C ILE A 255 5.98 3.13 -5.82
N ASN A 256 5.46 3.20 -4.59
CA ASN A 256 4.19 3.88 -4.35
C ASN A 256 4.28 5.39 -4.58
N LEU A 257 5.44 5.99 -4.32
CA LEU A 257 5.63 7.43 -4.30
C LEU A 257 6.27 7.99 -5.57
N HIS A 258 6.80 7.15 -6.47
CA HIS A 258 7.57 7.60 -7.65
C HIS A 258 6.80 8.55 -8.57
N MET A 259 5.47 8.41 -8.69
CA MET A 259 4.63 9.31 -9.51
C MET A 259 4.28 10.64 -8.84
N MET A 260 4.57 10.83 -7.55
CA MET A 260 4.18 12.04 -6.83
C MET A 260 4.83 13.31 -7.40
N PRO A 261 6.13 13.34 -7.76
CA PRO A 261 6.74 14.49 -8.39
C PRO A 261 6.05 14.88 -9.71
N TYR A 262 5.74 13.91 -10.56
CA TYR A 262 4.94 14.14 -11.78
C TYR A 262 3.60 14.83 -11.47
N PHE A 263 2.88 14.39 -10.44
CA PHE A 263 1.61 15.02 -10.05
C PHE A 263 1.80 16.47 -9.56
N TRP A 264 2.87 16.74 -8.83
CA TRP A 264 3.18 18.11 -8.38
C TRP A 264 3.58 19.02 -9.53
N GLU A 265 4.35 18.52 -10.49
CA GLU A 265 4.77 19.28 -11.68
C GLU A 265 3.59 19.62 -12.60
N LYS A 266 2.57 18.75 -12.66
CA LYS A 266 1.33 19.00 -13.43
C LYS A 266 0.38 19.98 -12.75
N ASP A 267 0.39 20.06 -11.42
CA ASP A 267 -0.46 20.98 -10.65
C ASP A 267 0.17 22.39 -10.57
N LYS A 268 -0.19 23.25 -11.52
CA LYS A 268 0.32 24.63 -11.60
C LYS A 268 -0.12 25.54 -10.44
N GLU A 269 -1.17 25.19 -9.71
CA GLU A 269 -1.75 26.03 -8.67
C GLU A 269 -1.21 25.66 -7.27
N TYR A 270 -1.17 24.36 -6.95
CA TYR A 270 -0.81 23.87 -5.62
C TYR A 270 0.39 22.91 -5.60
N GLY A 271 1.00 22.62 -6.75
CA GLY A 271 2.09 21.66 -6.90
C GLY A 271 3.28 21.93 -5.99
N GLU A 272 3.86 23.13 -6.06
CA GLU A 272 5.04 23.49 -5.26
C GLU A 272 4.75 23.49 -3.76
N LYS A 273 3.59 24.01 -3.36
CA LYS A 273 3.14 23.98 -1.96
C LYS A 273 3.00 22.54 -1.45
N THR A 274 2.48 21.66 -2.31
CA THR A 274 2.30 20.24 -1.99
C THR A 274 3.66 19.52 -1.92
N ARG A 275 4.57 19.79 -2.84
CA ARG A 275 5.95 19.29 -2.82
C ARG A 275 6.68 19.64 -1.52
N LEU A 276 6.67 20.92 -1.12
CA LEU A 276 7.33 21.37 0.12
C LEU A 276 6.71 20.73 1.37
N LYS A 277 5.38 20.58 1.40
CA LYS A 277 4.68 19.88 2.48
C LYS A 277 5.13 18.42 2.59
N TYR A 278 5.20 17.70 1.46
CA TYR A 278 5.61 16.29 1.45
C TYR A 278 7.10 16.11 1.70
N LYS A 279 7.96 17.01 1.21
CA LYS A 279 9.38 17.04 1.58
C LYS A 279 9.58 17.07 3.10
N LYS A 280 8.83 17.95 3.78
CA LYS A 280 8.85 18.02 5.26
C LYS A 280 8.29 16.75 5.92
N LEU A 281 7.25 16.15 5.34
CA LEU A 281 6.62 14.96 5.90
C LEU A 281 7.49 13.70 5.73
N TRP A 282 8.11 13.52 4.58
CA TRP A 282 8.90 12.33 4.23
C TRP A 282 10.28 12.34 4.85
N GLY A 283 10.83 13.52 5.16
CA GLY A 283 12.23 13.68 5.51
C GLY A 283 13.12 13.68 4.27
N GLU A 284 14.37 14.13 4.43
CA GLU A 284 15.29 14.36 3.32
C GLU A 284 15.66 13.08 2.57
N GLU A 285 15.94 11.98 3.27
CA GLU A 285 16.41 10.74 2.65
C GLU A 285 15.37 10.15 1.69
N LEU A 286 14.15 9.91 2.17
CA LEU A 286 13.05 9.39 1.35
C LEU A 286 12.71 10.36 0.21
N TYR A 287 12.65 11.67 0.50
CA TYR A 287 12.39 12.68 -0.54
C TYR A 287 13.44 12.60 -1.66
N ASN A 288 14.72 12.57 -1.31
CA ASN A 288 15.80 12.49 -2.30
C ASN A 288 15.77 11.20 -3.11
N ASN A 289 15.46 10.06 -2.48
CA ASN A 289 15.34 8.79 -3.19
C ASN A 289 14.16 8.79 -4.18
N VAL A 290 13.00 9.33 -3.78
CA VAL A 290 11.84 9.47 -4.69
C VAL A 290 12.16 10.40 -5.85
N MET A 291 12.81 11.54 -5.61
CA MET A 291 13.19 12.47 -6.68
C MET A 291 14.20 11.86 -7.65
N LYS A 292 15.19 11.09 -7.16
CA LYS A 292 16.14 10.37 -8.00
C LYS A 292 15.46 9.34 -8.90
N LEU A 293 14.53 8.56 -8.33
CA LEU A 293 13.78 7.55 -9.08
C LEU A 293 12.92 8.19 -10.17
N HIS A 294 12.22 9.29 -9.85
CA HIS A 294 11.46 10.08 -10.83
C HIS A 294 12.35 10.67 -11.94
N GLU A 295 13.53 11.17 -11.59
CA GLU A 295 14.49 11.66 -12.58
C GLU A 295 14.97 10.56 -13.54
N ALA A 296 15.28 9.37 -13.01
CA ALA A 296 15.69 8.22 -13.81
C ALA A 296 14.55 7.77 -14.75
N ASP A 297 13.32 7.70 -14.23
CA ASP A 297 12.12 7.38 -15.00
C ASP A 297 11.93 8.35 -16.19
N MET A 298 11.97 9.66 -15.91
CA MET A 298 11.83 10.70 -16.94
C MET A 298 12.92 10.66 -18.03
N ARG A 299 14.12 10.15 -17.72
CA ARG A 299 15.22 10.01 -18.69
C ARG A 299 15.05 8.80 -19.61
N ALA A 300 14.29 7.79 -19.19
CA ALA A 300 14.08 6.53 -19.91
C ALA A 300 12.79 6.51 -20.76
N HIS A 301 12.14 7.68 -20.97
CA HIS A 301 10.90 7.83 -21.75
C HIS A 301 11.15 8.08 -23.24
#